data_AF-A0AA42RI38-F1
#
_entry.id   AF-A0AA42RI38-F1
#
_cell.length_a   1.000
_cell.length_b   1.000
_cell.length_c   1.000
_cell.angle_alpha   90.00
_cell.angle_beta   90.00
_cell.angle_gamma   90.00
#
_symmetry.space_group_name_H-M   'P 1'
#
loop_
_entity.id
_entity.type
_entity.pdbx_description
1 polymer ?
#
loop_
_entity_poly.entity_id
_entity_poly.type
_entity_poly.pdbx_seq_one_letter_code
_entity_poly.pdbx_strand_id
1 'polypeptide(L)'
;MQKQLFNTIQNDVLNQEICEDRKVVLQPLVFYIQEKVNDKQTINLNFICSHNSRRSHLAQIWAQFAAAYYNIPNINCYSGGTQETALFPKVAETL
;
A
#
# COMPACT_ATOMS: atom_id res chain seq x y z
N MET A 1 13.03 11.96 12.76
CA MET A 1 11.99 10.98 12.39
C MET A 1 12.08 10.54 10.91
N GLN A 2 12.16 11.44 9.92
CA GLN A 2 12.25 11.06 8.49
C GLN A 2 13.49 10.22 8.09
N LYS A 3 14.68 10.51 8.63
CA LYS A 3 15.93 9.79 8.26
C LYS A 3 15.89 8.29 8.58
N GLN A 4 15.30 7.92 9.72
CA GLN A 4 15.24 6.52 10.13
C GLN A 4 14.31 5.71 9.22
N LEU A 5 13.14 6.26 8.89
CA LEU A 5 12.20 5.63 7.97
C LEU A 5 12.81 5.45 6.57
N PHE A 6 13.45 6.49 6.03
CA PHE A 6 14.13 6.41 4.73
C PHE A 6 15.23 5.34 4.73
N ASN A 7 16.03 5.28 5.79
CA ASN A 7 17.06 4.25 5.94
C ASN A 7 16.46 2.85 6.01
N THR A 8 15.37 2.64 6.76
CA THR A 8 14.69 1.34 6.81
C THR A 8 14.14 0.93 5.44
N ILE A 9 13.57 1.88 4.68
CA ILE A 9 13.09 1.57 3.33
C ILE A 9 14.26 1.15 2.43
N GLN A 10 15.32 1.96 2.39
CA GLN A 10 16.48 1.72 1.52
C GLN A 10 17.25 0.45 1.88
N ASN A 11 17.48 0.20 3.17
CA ASN A 11 18.37 -0.87 3.61
C ASN A 11 17.63 -2.18 3.90
N ASP A 12 16.37 -2.12 4.35
CA ASP A 12 15.65 -3.30 4.84
C ASP A 12 14.48 -3.71 3.94
N VAL A 13 13.72 -2.75 3.40
CA VAL A 13 12.51 -3.06 2.62
C VAL A 13 12.85 -3.34 1.15
N LEU A 14 13.62 -2.47 0.50
CA LEU A 14 13.92 -2.60 -0.93
C LEU A 14 14.87 -3.77 -1.25
N ASN A 15 15.61 -4.26 -0.26
CA ASN A 15 16.51 -5.40 -0.40
C ASN A 15 15.78 -6.75 -0.20
N GLN A 16 14.49 -6.75 0.13
CA GLN A 16 13.73 -7.99 0.25
C GLN A 16 13.39 -8.56 -1.12
N GLU A 17 13.76 -9.81 -1.34
CA GLU A 17 13.34 -10.54 -2.54
C GLU A 17 11.88 -10.93 -2.45
N ILE A 18 11.13 -10.65 -3.52
CA ILE A 18 9.77 -11.13 -3.71
C ILE A 18 9.87 -12.40 -4.55
N CYS A 19 9.32 -13.51 -4.06
CA CYS A 19 9.34 -14.77 -4.82
C CYS A 19 8.57 -14.65 -6.15
N GLU A 20 8.96 -15.46 -7.14
CA GLU A 20 8.37 -15.40 -8.49
C GLU A 20 6.86 -15.61 -8.49
N ASP A 21 6.36 -16.58 -7.72
CA ASP A 21 4.91 -16.82 -7.58
C ASP A 21 4.17 -15.58 -7.08
N ARG A 22 4.80 -14.82 -6.17
CA ARG A 22 4.21 -13.59 -5.64
C ARG A 22 4.23 -12.46 -6.68
N LYS A 23 5.28 -12.36 -7.50
CA LYS A 23 5.32 -11.38 -8.60
C LYS A 23 4.18 -11.63 -9.60
N VAL A 24 3.92 -12.89 -9.94
CA VAL A 24 2.79 -13.26 -10.83
C VAL A 24 1.46 -12.78 -10.24
N VAL A 25 1.22 -12.99 -8.94
CA VAL A 25 0.00 -12.51 -8.26
C VAL A 25 -0.11 -10.98 -8.25
N LEU A 26 1.01 -10.25 -8.17
CA LEU A 26 1.04 -8.79 -8.14
C LEU A 26 0.94 -8.15 -9.54
N GLN A 27 1.22 -8.91 -10.60
CA GLN A 27 1.29 -8.40 -11.96
C GLN A 27 0.02 -7.67 -12.43
N PRO A 28 -1.22 -8.14 -12.15
CA PRO A 28 -2.43 -7.42 -12.52
C PRO A 28 -2.55 -6.04 -11.85
N LEU A 29 -2.11 -5.91 -10.60
CA LEU A 29 -2.10 -4.64 -9.88
C LEU A 29 -1.11 -3.67 -10.51
N VAL A 30 0.09 -4.16 -10.88
CA VAL A 30 1.10 -3.35 -11.57
C VAL A 30 0.56 -2.84 -12.91
N PHE A 31 -0.05 -3.72 -13.71
CA PHE A 31 -0.63 -3.32 -15.00
C PHE A 31 -1.74 -2.28 -14.84
N TYR A 32 -2.67 -2.49 -13.90
CA TYR A 32 -3.73 -1.52 -13.63
C TYR A 32 -3.18 -0.14 -13.26
N ILE A 33 -2.20 -0.08 -12.35
CA ILE A 33 -1.59 1.20 -11.95
C ILE A 33 -0.88 1.84 -13.14
N GLN A 34 -0.05 1.08 -13.86
CA GLN A 34 0.75 1.62 -14.96
C GLN A 34 -0.11 2.13 -16.11
N GLU A 35 -1.18 1.42 -16.46
CA GLU A 35 -2.16 1.85 -17.47
C GLU A 35 -2.77 3.21 -17.10
N LYS A 36 -3.25 3.34 -15.85
CA LYS A 36 -3.83 4.61 -15.36
C LYS A 36 -2.83 5.76 -15.31
N VAL A 37 -1.57 5.48 -14.93
CA VAL A 37 -0.49 6.47 -14.96
C VAL A 37 -0.26 6.96 -16.39
N ASN A 38 -0.15 6.05 -17.35
CA ASN A 38 0.09 6.38 -18.76
C ASN A 38 -1.06 7.24 -19.33
N ASP A 39 -2.29 6.89 -18.96
CA ASP A 39 -3.50 7.59 -19.40
C ASP A 39 -3.81 8.86 -18.60
N LYS A 40 -2.98 9.18 -17.59
CA LYS A 40 -3.17 10.30 -16.65
C LYS A 40 -4.53 10.26 -15.92
N GLN A 41 -5.04 9.07 -15.68
CA GLN A 41 -6.32 8.83 -15.00
C GLN A 41 -6.12 8.68 -13.48
N THR A 42 -7.21 8.85 -12.74
CA THR A 42 -7.24 8.58 -11.30
C THR A 42 -7.08 7.08 -11.02
N ILE A 43 -6.18 6.75 -10.10
CA ILE A 43 -5.93 5.40 -9.60
C ILE A 43 -6.67 5.26 -8.27
N ASN A 44 -7.59 4.30 -8.15
CA ASN A 44 -8.29 4.04 -6.89
C ASN A 44 -7.95 2.63 -6.41
N LEU A 45 -7.26 2.53 -5.27
CA LEU A 45 -6.92 1.25 -4.64
C LEU A 45 -7.77 1.04 -3.39
N ASN A 46 -8.47 -0.08 -3.30
CA ASN A 46 -9.23 -0.46 -2.11
C ASN A 46 -8.64 -1.75 -1.50
N PHE A 47 -8.09 -1.63 -0.29
CA PHE A 47 -7.51 -2.76 0.43
C PHE A 47 -8.56 -3.38 1.36
N ILE A 48 -8.90 -4.65 1.13
CA ILE A 48 -9.94 -5.34 1.90
C ILE A 48 -9.32 -6.39 2.82
N CYS A 49 -9.73 -6.39 4.08
CA CYS A 49 -9.49 -7.52 4.99
C CYS A 49 -10.80 -7.92 5.69
N SER A 50 -10.78 -8.93 6.56
CA SER A 50 -12.01 -9.42 7.19
C SER A 50 -12.74 -8.37 8.04
N HIS A 51 -11.99 -7.57 8.81
CA HIS A 51 -12.53 -6.76 9.90
C HIS A 51 -12.33 -5.24 9.73
N ASN A 52 -11.68 -4.85 8.64
CA ASN A 52 -11.00 -3.56 8.46
C ASN A 52 -9.96 -3.20 9.55
N SER A 53 -9.87 -3.85 10.70
CA SER A 53 -9.18 -3.30 11.88
C SER A 53 -7.65 -3.22 11.82
N ARG A 54 -6.98 -3.90 10.88
CA ARG A 54 -5.50 -4.02 10.85
C ARG A 54 -4.91 -3.98 9.44
N ARG A 55 -4.91 -5.12 8.76
CA ARG A 55 -4.13 -5.37 7.52
C ARG A 55 -4.49 -4.42 6.38
N SER A 56 -5.78 -4.12 6.23
CA SER A 56 -6.26 -3.20 5.20
C SER A 56 -5.84 -1.75 5.47
N HIS A 57 -5.87 -1.28 6.72
CA HIS A 57 -5.34 0.05 7.08
C HIS A 57 -3.84 0.15 6.88
N LEU A 58 -3.08 -0.88 7.27
CA LEU A 58 -1.64 -0.92 7.05
C LEU A 58 -1.33 -0.82 5.54
N ALA A 59 -2.04 -1.59 4.71
CA ALA A 59 -1.88 -1.55 3.27
C ALA A 59 -2.26 -0.20 2.66
N GLN A 60 -3.35 0.41 3.11
CA GLN A 60 -3.78 1.75 2.67
C GLN A 60 -2.67 2.79 2.92
N ILE A 61 -2.13 2.84 4.14
CA ILE A 61 -1.13 3.84 4.53
C ILE A 61 0.18 3.62 3.79
N TRP A 62 0.65 2.37 3.69
CA TRP A 62 1.88 2.05 2.96
C TRP A 62 1.77 2.28 1.45
N ALA A 63 0.60 2.03 0.85
CA ALA A 63 0.38 2.33 -0.56
C ALA A 63 0.36 3.84 -0.82
N GLN A 64 -0.28 4.63 0.05
CA GLN A 64 -0.25 6.08 -0.03
C GLN A 64 1.16 6.64 0.13
N PHE A 65 1.93 6.07 1.08
CA PHE A 65 3.33 6.42 1.28
C PHE A 65 4.18 6.07 0.05
N ALA A 66 4.05 4.86 -0.48
CA ALA A 66 4.80 4.41 -1.65
C ALA A 66 4.51 5.29 -2.88
N ALA A 67 3.26 5.66 -3.10
CA ALA A 67 2.89 6.58 -4.17
C ALA A 67 3.57 7.95 -4.03
N ALA A 68 3.59 8.51 -2.82
CA ALA A 68 4.29 9.77 -2.56
C ALA A 68 5.81 9.60 -2.77
N TYR A 69 6.39 8.50 -2.29
CA TYR A 69 7.81 8.18 -2.41
C TYR A 69 8.26 8.05 -3.88
N TYR A 70 7.47 7.36 -4.71
CA TYR A 70 7.77 7.15 -6.13
C TYR A 70 7.19 8.24 -7.05
N ASN A 71 6.63 9.31 -6.48
CA ASN A 71 5.98 10.41 -7.22
C ASN A 71 4.90 9.93 -8.22
N ILE A 72 4.08 8.96 -7.82
CA ILE A 72 2.94 8.47 -8.60
C ILE A 72 1.76 9.42 -8.35
N PRO A 73 1.31 10.20 -9.36
CA PRO A 73 0.24 11.18 -9.17
C PRO A 73 -1.14 10.52 -9.18
N ASN A 74 -2.17 11.27 -8.75
CA ASN A 74 -3.59 10.94 -8.91
C ASN A 74 -4.03 9.60 -8.32
N ILE A 75 -3.43 9.17 -7.19
CA ILE A 75 -3.79 7.92 -6.52
C ILE A 75 -4.50 8.15 -5.19
N ASN A 76 -5.64 7.48 -5.03
CA ASN A 76 -6.41 7.43 -3.79
C ASN A 76 -6.36 6.00 -3.23
N CYS A 77 -5.99 5.89 -1.95
CA CYS A 77 -5.98 4.61 -1.24
C CYS A 77 -7.09 4.56 -0.19
N TYR A 78 -7.87 3.49 -0.22
CA TYR A 78 -8.99 3.21 0.67
C TYR A 78 -8.77 1.87 1.39
N SER A 79 -9.47 1.66 2.50
CA SER A 79 -9.52 0.36 3.16
C SER A 79 -10.96 -0.04 3.51
N GLY A 80 -11.20 -1.35 3.57
CA GLY A 80 -12.49 -1.93 3.87
C GLY A 80 -12.42 -3.21 4.70
N GLY A 81 -13.56 -3.55 5.31
CA GLY A 81 -13.81 -4.79 6.04
C GLY A 81 -15.02 -5.52 5.46
N THR A 82 -14.99 -6.85 5.44
CA THR A 82 -16.22 -7.65 5.17
C THR A 82 -17.12 -7.76 6.40
N GLN A 83 -16.59 -7.39 7.58
CA GLN A 83 -17.26 -7.33 8.87
C GLN A 83 -16.85 -6.04 9.58
N GLU A 84 -17.79 -5.44 10.30
CA GLU A 84 -17.56 -4.18 11.00
C GLU A 84 -16.99 -4.43 12.40
N THR A 85 -15.77 -3.93 12.66
CA THR A 85 -15.18 -3.90 14.00
C THR A 85 -14.37 -2.62 14.18
N ALA A 86 -14.16 -2.20 15.43
CA ALA A 86 -13.30 -1.06 15.73
C ALA A 86 -11.87 -1.25 15.19
N LEU A 87 -11.23 -0.13 14.83
CA LEU A 87 -9.81 -0.10 14.51
C LEU A 87 -9.00 -0.71 15.65
N PHE A 88 -8.03 -1.56 15.33
CA PHE A 88 -7.10 -2.07 16.33
C PHE A 88 -6.14 -0.94 16.75
N PRO A 89 -6.08 -0.53 18.04
CA PRO A 89 -5.38 0.68 18.47
C PRO A 89 -3.92 0.76 18.01
N LYS A 90 -3.20 -0.37 17.99
CA LYS A 90 -1.80 -0.40 17.56
C LYS A 90 -1.57 0.11 16.14
N VAL A 91 -2.56 0.05 15.25
CA VAL A 91 -2.43 0.60 13.90
C VAL A 91 -2.22 2.11 13.96
N ALA A 92 -2.97 2.81 14.83
CA ALA A 92 -2.84 4.25 15.03
C ALA A 92 -1.60 4.62 15.85
N GLU A 93 -1.14 3.75 16.75
CA GLU A 93 0.10 3.99 17.50
C GLU A 93 1.36 3.85 16.64
N THR A 94 1.31 2.99 15.61
CA THR A 94 2.49 2.63 14.80
C THR A 94 2.69 3.56 13.60
N LEU A 95 1.63 4.21 13.11
CA LEU A 95 1.60 4.96 11.85
C LEU A 95 1.33 6.44 12.11
#